data_AF-A0A928DB54-F1
#
_entry.id   AF-A0A928DB54-F1
#
_cell.length_a   1.000
_cell.length_b   1.000
_cell.length_c   1.000
_cell.angle_alpha   90.00
_cell.angle_beta   90.00
_cell.angle_gamma   90.00
#
_symmetry.space_group_name_H-M   'P 1'
#
loop_
_entity.id
_entity.type
_entity.pdbx_description
1 polymer ?
#
loop_
_entity_poly.entity_id
_entity_poly.type
_entity_poly.pdbx_seq_one_letter_code
_entity_poly.pdbx_strand_id
1 'polypeptide(L)'
;MLGELNAAEVKAKAKECGADIVGIAPMSRWEGVDKQHDPRYIFPGAKSMIVLGFRIPRGSLRGIEEGTQFLNYASMGYAALNTIYGPMVLWELNRFFEDHGYEAVPMANLNGGEAINPLTGNFRKGWSRPVRPGLPAPDVAVDYRVAAFLAGLGEFGYSRAFLTPEFGPRQRFAIMLTDAELEPDPIYTGKICDRCMECVKHCHGKAISGTETVKTVIGGVEVEWAKRDEVACSQSFREGGLNRELSPFEGAYPRKYGYGLAHEGSCGCIRACMVHLEERRKMKNEFRNPFRKPGWKQWEIDHSKPYELTPEVEKEYEGRIEDQYAYTNYNLKSNYGSAAAAGIDGDAKK
;
A
#
# COMPACT_ATOMS: atom_id res chain seq x y z
N MET A 1 39.60 9.72 8.66
CA MET A 1 38.54 10.60 8.13
C MET A 1 37.46 9.69 7.60
N LEU A 2 36.22 9.87 8.03
CA LEU A 2 35.09 9.19 7.42
C LEU A 2 34.98 9.70 5.98
N GLY A 3 34.87 8.81 5.01
CA GLY A 3 34.71 9.19 3.60
C GLY A 3 33.35 9.81 3.37
N GLU A 4 33.27 10.83 2.52
CA GLU A 4 31.98 11.41 2.12
C GLU A 4 31.17 10.40 1.31
N LEU A 5 29.89 10.21 1.68
CA LEU A 5 28.98 9.35 0.94
C LEU A 5 28.52 10.04 -0.34
N ASN A 6 28.58 9.32 -1.46
CA ASN A 6 27.97 9.79 -2.71
C ASN A 6 26.67 9.05 -3.05
N ALA A 7 25.87 9.67 -3.93
CA ALA A 7 24.56 9.15 -4.32
C ALA A 7 24.62 7.75 -4.97
N ALA A 8 25.70 7.43 -5.69
CA ALA A 8 25.84 6.14 -6.35
C ALA A 8 26.09 5.01 -5.34
N GLU A 9 26.94 5.25 -4.34
CA GLU A 9 27.20 4.31 -3.24
C GLU A 9 25.93 4.04 -2.43
N VAL A 10 25.20 5.10 -2.06
CA VAL A 10 23.94 4.97 -1.32
C VAL A 10 22.91 4.14 -2.12
N LYS A 11 22.75 4.41 -3.42
CA LYS A 11 21.84 3.63 -4.27
C LYS A 11 22.28 2.18 -4.43
N ALA A 12 23.57 1.93 -4.56
CA ALA A 12 24.12 0.58 -4.65
C ALA A 12 23.87 -0.18 -3.34
N LYS A 13 24.16 0.44 -2.19
CA LYS A 13 23.97 -0.17 -0.88
C LYS A 13 22.49 -0.42 -0.58
N ALA A 14 21.61 0.52 -0.90
CA ALA A 14 20.17 0.33 -0.74
C ALA A 14 19.64 -0.85 -1.56
N LYS A 15 20.14 -1.05 -2.79
CA LYS A 15 19.81 -2.21 -3.63
C LYS A 15 20.39 -3.51 -3.08
N GLU A 16 21.63 -3.49 -2.61
CA GLU A 16 22.27 -4.63 -1.92
C GLU A 16 21.45 -5.06 -0.69
N CYS A 17 20.93 -4.10 0.08
CA CYS A 17 20.09 -4.36 1.25
C CYS A 17 18.70 -4.91 0.89
N GLY A 18 18.22 -4.69 -0.33
CA GLY A 18 16.98 -5.30 -0.84
C GLY A 18 15.97 -4.37 -1.49
N ALA A 19 16.25 -3.06 -1.64
CA ALA A 19 15.40 -2.17 -2.40
C ALA A 19 15.48 -2.48 -3.91
N ASP A 20 14.34 -2.45 -4.61
CA ASP A 20 14.28 -2.75 -6.04
C ASP A 20 14.55 -1.53 -6.91
N ILE A 21 14.08 -0.37 -6.46
CA ILE A 21 14.33 0.94 -7.06
C ILE A 21 14.64 1.95 -5.96
N VAL A 22 15.49 2.92 -6.28
CA VAL A 22 15.95 3.93 -5.32
C VAL A 22 16.01 5.28 -6.04
N GLY A 23 15.42 6.29 -5.42
CA GLY A 23 15.45 7.67 -5.91
C GLY A 23 15.87 8.61 -4.79
N ILE A 24 16.48 9.73 -5.14
CA ILE A 24 16.94 10.74 -4.20
C ILE A 24 16.32 12.09 -4.55
N ALA A 25 15.74 12.75 -3.56
CA ALA A 25 15.23 14.11 -3.67
C ALA A 25 16.00 15.05 -2.72
N PRO A 26 16.30 16.29 -3.11
CA PRO A 26 16.82 17.28 -2.17
C PRO A 26 15.65 17.82 -1.33
N MET A 27 15.92 18.22 -0.09
CA MET A 27 14.87 18.71 0.80
C MET A 27 14.23 20.04 0.33
N SER A 28 14.91 20.80 -0.53
CA SER A 28 14.37 22.02 -1.17
C SER A 28 13.13 21.75 -2.03
N ARG A 29 12.93 20.53 -2.55
CA ARG A 29 11.71 20.17 -3.31
C ARG A 29 10.43 20.15 -2.46
N TRP A 30 10.55 20.21 -1.14
CA TRP A 30 9.44 20.26 -0.19
C TRP A 30 9.09 21.68 0.27
N GLU A 31 9.75 22.70 -0.27
CA GLU A 31 9.43 24.10 0.02
C GLU A 31 7.97 24.44 -0.33
N GLY A 32 7.29 25.13 0.59
CA GLY A 32 5.89 25.54 0.43
C GLY A 32 4.86 24.45 0.78
N VAL A 33 5.29 23.23 1.11
CA VAL A 33 4.39 22.18 1.61
C VAL A 33 3.87 22.55 3.00
N ASP A 34 2.61 22.21 3.29
CA ASP A 34 2.02 22.39 4.61
C ASP A 34 2.86 21.70 5.69
N LYS A 35 3.04 22.37 6.84
CA LYS A 35 3.95 21.89 7.90
C LYS A 35 3.62 20.49 8.39
N GLN A 36 2.35 20.10 8.38
CA GLN A 36 1.93 18.78 8.83
C GLN A 36 2.25 17.66 7.83
N HIS A 37 2.73 18.01 6.63
CA HIS A 37 3.10 17.10 5.55
C HIS A 37 4.55 17.27 5.07
N ASP A 38 5.28 18.24 5.62
CA ASP A 38 6.64 18.60 5.21
C ASP A 38 7.70 17.84 6.04
N PRO A 39 8.46 16.92 5.43
CA PRO A 39 9.46 16.09 6.13
C PRO A 39 10.61 16.89 6.75
N ARG A 40 10.81 18.16 6.36
CA ARG A 40 11.80 19.05 7.00
C ARG A 40 11.48 19.33 8.47
N TYR A 41 10.23 19.12 8.90
CA TYR A 41 9.86 19.21 10.32
C TYR A 41 10.09 17.91 11.10
N ILE A 42 10.36 16.80 10.42
CA ILE A 42 10.78 15.54 11.04
C ILE A 42 12.27 15.60 11.34
N PHE A 43 13.07 15.96 10.34
CA PHE A 43 14.52 16.14 10.47
C PHE A 43 14.96 17.47 9.85
N PRO A 44 15.05 18.56 10.63
CA PRO A 44 15.39 19.89 10.12
C PRO A 44 16.78 20.01 9.50
N GLY A 45 17.73 19.17 9.92
CA GLY A 45 19.08 19.10 9.35
C GLY A 45 19.19 18.28 8.07
N ALA A 46 18.10 17.62 7.64
CA ALA A 46 18.13 16.79 6.45
C ALA A 46 18.45 17.62 5.20
N LYS A 47 19.36 17.11 4.38
CA LYS A 47 19.72 17.66 3.07
C LYS A 47 19.12 16.83 1.94
N SER A 48 18.99 15.53 2.15
CA SER A 48 18.49 14.58 1.17
C SER A 48 17.42 13.65 1.75
N MET A 49 16.48 13.29 0.88
CA MET A 49 15.51 12.23 1.08
C MET A 49 15.82 11.09 0.11
N ILE A 50 16.00 9.88 0.64
CA ILE A 50 16.10 8.64 -0.14
C ILE A 50 14.75 7.94 -0.12
N VAL A 51 14.22 7.60 -1.29
CA VAL A 51 12.98 6.84 -1.45
C VAL A 51 13.32 5.45 -1.97
N LEU A 52 12.94 4.44 -1.19
CA LEU A 52 13.14 3.03 -1.50
C LEU A 52 11.83 2.45 -2.04
N GLY A 53 11.86 1.82 -3.21
CA GLY A 53 10.72 1.09 -3.76
C GLY A 53 10.93 -0.42 -3.65
N PHE A 54 9.90 -1.12 -3.18
CA PHE A 54 9.83 -2.57 -3.04
C PHE A 54 8.77 -3.12 -3.96
N ARG A 55 9.15 -4.01 -4.87
CA ARG A 55 8.25 -4.59 -5.85
C ARG A 55 7.22 -5.47 -5.16
N ILE A 56 5.97 -5.32 -5.55
CA ILE A 56 4.92 -6.28 -5.23
C ILE A 56 5.12 -7.48 -6.17
N PRO A 57 5.37 -8.70 -5.66
CA PRO A 57 5.52 -9.87 -6.50
C PRO A 57 4.27 -10.09 -7.34
N ARG A 58 4.38 -10.15 -8.67
CA ARG A 58 3.23 -10.43 -9.55
C ARG A 58 2.52 -11.74 -9.17
N GLY A 59 3.27 -12.73 -8.68
CA GLY A 59 2.73 -14.00 -8.20
C GLY A 59 1.82 -13.90 -6.97
N SER A 60 1.97 -12.89 -6.11
CA SER A 60 1.09 -12.74 -4.94
C SER A 60 -0.36 -12.41 -5.34
N LEU A 61 -0.57 -11.93 -6.57
CA LEU A 61 -1.89 -11.65 -7.15
C LEU A 61 -2.54 -12.87 -7.80
N ARG A 62 -1.77 -13.95 -8.06
CA ARG A 62 -2.25 -15.12 -8.82
C ARG A 62 -3.39 -15.81 -8.09
N GLY A 63 -3.23 -16.11 -6.81
CA GLY A 63 -4.27 -16.80 -6.02
C GLY A 63 -5.63 -16.11 -6.05
N ILE A 64 -5.64 -14.78 -6.06
CA ILE A 64 -6.87 -13.97 -6.15
C ILE A 64 -7.37 -13.91 -7.58
N GLU A 65 -6.49 -13.82 -8.58
CA GLU A 65 -6.91 -13.91 -10.00
C GLU A 65 -7.62 -15.25 -10.26
N GLU A 66 -7.09 -16.36 -9.74
CA GLU A 66 -7.71 -17.69 -9.87
C GLU A 66 -8.90 -17.92 -8.93
N GLY A 67 -9.16 -17.02 -7.97
CA GLY A 67 -10.23 -17.19 -6.97
C GLY A 67 -9.97 -18.30 -5.95
N THR A 68 -8.70 -18.69 -5.74
CA THR A 68 -8.32 -19.85 -4.92
C THR A 68 -7.57 -19.51 -3.63
N GLN A 69 -6.84 -18.40 -3.58
CA GLN A 69 -6.03 -18.03 -2.42
C GLN A 69 -5.99 -16.52 -2.21
N PHE A 70 -6.71 -16.04 -1.20
CA PHE A 70 -6.93 -14.61 -0.96
C PHE A 70 -5.93 -13.96 -0.01
N LEU A 71 -5.36 -14.71 0.92
CA LEU A 71 -4.46 -14.15 1.94
C LEU A 71 -3.10 -13.72 1.38
N ASN A 72 -2.67 -14.29 0.25
CA ASN A 72 -1.28 -14.17 -0.21
C ASN A 72 -0.90 -12.73 -0.61
N TYR A 73 -1.79 -11.97 -1.26
CA TYR A 73 -1.50 -10.57 -1.57
C TYR A 73 -1.38 -9.71 -0.31
N ALA A 74 -2.35 -9.83 0.61
CA ALA A 74 -2.34 -9.05 1.84
C ALA A 74 -1.11 -9.35 2.71
N SER A 75 -0.70 -10.61 2.78
CA SER A 75 0.50 -11.02 3.52
C SER A 75 1.78 -10.64 2.78
N MET A 76 2.05 -11.20 1.61
CA MET A 76 3.35 -11.08 0.93
C MET A 76 3.48 -9.83 0.05
N GLY A 77 2.38 -9.34 -0.52
CA GLY A 77 2.35 -8.20 -1.44
C GLY A 77 2.04 -6.86 -0.79
N TYR A 78 1.70 -6.84 0.51
CA TYR A 78 1.29 -5.63 1.22
C TYR A 78 1.89 -5.54 2.62
N ALA A 79 1.44 -6.39 3.56
CA ALA A 79 1.82 -6.31 4.96
C ALA A 79 3.32 -6.58 5.16
N ALA A 80 3.84 -7.69 4.62
CA ALA A 80 5.24 -8.07 4.78
C ALA A 80 6.18 -7.00 4.22
N LEU A 81 5.84 -6.38 3.07
CA LEU A 81 6.65 -5.30 2.50
C LEU A 81 6.70 -4.07 3.42
N ASN A 82 5.56 -3.66 3.99
CA ASN A 82 5.50 -2.47 4.84
C ASN A 82 6.02 -2.68 6.26
N THR A 83 5.83 -3.88 6.82
CA THR A 83 6.02 -4.16 8.27
C THR A 83 7.24 -5.00 8.59
N ILE A 84 7.81 -5.71 7.61
CA ILE A 84 8.94 -6.62 7.82
C ILE A 84 10.08 -6.24 6.86
N TYR A 85 9.89 -6.48 5.57
CA TYR A 85 10.98 -6.38 4.59
C TYR A 85 11.49 -4.94 4.43
N GLY A 86 10.60 -3.98 4.20
CA GLY A 86 10.98 -2.57 4.11
C GLY A 86 11.70 -2.05 5.37
N PRO A 87 11.17 -2.28 6.59
CA PRO A 87 11.87 -1.96 7.83
C PRO A 87 13.25 -2.62 7.98
N MET A 88 13.41 -3.88 7.58
CA MET A 88 14.73 -4.54 7.60
C MET A 88 15.72 -3.84 6.68
N VAL A 89 15.32 -3.50 5.46
CA VAL A 89 16.18 -2.75 4.52
C VAL A 89 16.52 -1.37 5.05
N LEU A 90 15.56 -0.67 5.66
CA LEU A 90 15.79 0.62 6.30
C LEU A 90 16.80 0.51 7.45
N TRP A 91 16.71 -0.50 8.30
CA TRP A 91 17.65 -0.69 9.41
C TRP A 91 19.08 -0.93 8.90
N GLU A 92 19.24 -1.80 7.90
CA GLU A 92 20.55 -2.07 7.31
C GLU A 92 21.15 -0.82 6.66
N LEU A 93 20.35 -0.07 5.90
CA LEU A 93 20.80 1.16 5.27
C LEU A 93 21.11 2.25 6.32
N ASN A 94 20.33 2.32 7.41
CA ASN A 94 20.54 3.31 8.47
C ASN A 94 21.90 3.11 9.15
N ARG A 95 22.24 1.86 9.49
CA ARG A 95 23.56 1.53 10.05
C ARG A 95 24.69 1.92 9.10
N PHE A 96 24.49 1.72 7.80
CA PHE A 96 25.46 2.16 6.80
C PHE A 96 25.68 3.68 6.83
N PHE A 97 24.64 4.49 6.98
CA PHE A 97 24.80 5.95 7.15
C PHE A 97 25.53 6.29 8.45
N GLU A 98 25.15 5.66 9.57
CA GLU A 98 25.77 5.88 10.89
C GLU A 98 27.26 5.48 10.89
N ASP A 99 27.64 4.39 10.22
CA ASP A 99 29.03 3.95 10.05
C ASP A 99 29.88 4.95 9.25
N HIS A 100 29.24 5.77 8.42
CA HIS A 100 29.88 6.87 7.68
C HIS A 100 29.77 8.23 8.41
N GLY A 101 29.17 8.24 9.61
CA GLY A 101 29.05 9.42 10.47
C GLY A 101 27.93 10.39 10.09
N TYR A 102 26.92 9.92 9.36
CA TYR A 102 25.72 10.71 9.03
C TYR A 102 24.55 10.31 9.91
N GLU A 103 23.70 11.28 10.24
CA GLU A 103 22.43 11.02 10.89
C GLU A 103 21.39 10.67 9.81
N ALA A 104 20.59 9.63 10.08
CA ALA A 104 19.53 9.20 9.19
C ALA A 104 18.26 8.85 9.98
N VAL A 105 17.11 9.17 9.39
CA VAL A 105 15.79 8.86 9.97
C VAL A 105 15.08 7.86 9.05
N PRO A 106 15.01 6.58 9.43
CA PRO A 106 14.31 5.56 8.67
C PRO A 106 12.80 5.66 8.90
N MET A 107 12.02 5.72 7.80
CA MET A 107 10.56 5.86 7.83
C MET A 107 9.90 4.74 7.03
N ALA A 108 9.32 3.78 7.75
CA ALA A 108 8.51 2.73 7.17
C ALA A 108 7.10 3.24 6.83
N ASN A 109 6.49 2.67 5.80
CA ASN A 109 5.15 3.01 5.34
C ASN A 109 4.08 2.34 6.21
N LEU A 110 3.99 2.85 7.44
CA LEU A 110 3.10 2.42 8.49
C LEU A 110 2.23 3.61 8.91
N ASN A 111 0.95 3.34 9.15
CA ASN A 111 0.06 4.36 9.70
C ASN A 111 0.30 4.42 11.22
N GLY A 112 0.86 5.52 11.71
CA GLY A 112 1.32 5.64 13.10
C GLY A 112 0.64 6.78 13.84
N GLY A 113 -0.40 6.49 14.64
CA GLY A 113 -0.88 7.42 15.68
C GLY A 113 -1.34 8.81 15.23
N GLU A 114 -1.55 9.03 13.93
CA GLU A 114 -1.38 10.32 13.28
C GLU A 114 -2.33 11.43 13.76
N ALA A 115 -1.76 12.65 13.84
CA ALA A 115 -2.50 13.92 13.91
C ALA A 115 -3.43 14.13 12.71
N ILE A 116 -3.05 13.57 11.57
CA ILE A 116 -3.81 13.56 10.33
C ILE A 116 -4.63 12.27 10.24
N ASN A 117 -5.81 12.33 9.64
CA ASN A 117 -6.55 11.13 9.29
C ASN A 117 -5.92 10.52 8.03
N PRO A 118 -5.39 9.28 8.06
CA PRO A 118 -4.72 8.65 6.92
C PRO A 118 -5.66 8.41 5.73
N LEU A 119 -6.97 8.46 5.96
CA LEU A 119 -7.97 8.30 4.92
C LEU A 119 -8.24 9.61 4.17
N THR A 120 -8.48 10.69 4.91
CA THR A 120 -8.97 11.96 4.35
C THR A 120 -7.90 13.02 4.21
N GLY A 121 -6.74 12.86 4.84
CA GLY A 121 -5.70 13.88 4.94
C GLY A 121 -6.07 15.05 5.87
N ASN A 122 -7.22 14.98 6.55
CA ASN A 122 -7.68 16.06 7.41
C ASN A 122 -7.08 15.99 8.82
N PHE A 123 -6.79 17.15 9.41
CA PHE A 123 -6.35 17.25 10.79
C PHE A 123 -7.41 16.78 11.79
N ARG A 124 -7.00 15.99 12.78
CA ARG A 124 -7.89 15.39 13.78
C ARG A 124 -7.94 16.28 15.02
N LYS A 125 -9.03 17.03 15.16
CA LYS A 125 -9.26 17.91 16.31
C LYS A 125 -9.20 17.11 17.63
N GLY A 126 -8.38 17.58 18.56
CA GLY A 126 -8.25 16.99 19.90
C GLY A 126 -7.42 15.71 19.99
N TRP A 127 -6.85 15.23 18.88
CA TRP A 127 -6.04 14.02 18.87
C TRP A 127 -4.58 14.28 19.26
N SER A 128 -4.01 15.38 18.77
CA SER A 128 -2.61 15.76 19.00
C SER A 128 -2.48 17.28 19.18
N ARG A 129 -1.34 17.71 19.72
CA ARG A 129 -0.97 19.12 19.92
C ARG A 129 0.52 19.34 19.69
N PRO A 130 0.94 20.48 19.11
CA PRO A 130 2.36 20.80 18.96
C PRO A 130 3.12 20.72 20.28
N VAL A 131 4.32 20.16 20.22
CA VAL A 131 5.22 20.04 21.39
C VAL A 131 5.99 21.33 21.66
N ARG A 132 6.08 22.24 20.68
CA ARG A 132 6.67 23.58 20.82
C ARG A 132 5.88 24.61 19.99
N PRO A 133 5.89 25.89 20.38
CA PRO A 133 5.29 26.96 19.59
C PRO A 133 5.85 27.00 18.16
N GLY A 134 4.96 27.15 17.16
CA GLY A 134 5.33 27.28 15.75
C GLY A 134 5.63 25.98 14.99
N LEU A 135 5.71 24.83 15.67
CA LEU A 135 5.88 23.51 15.07
C LEU A 135 4.54 22.85 14.70
N PRO A 136 4.53 21.90 13.74
CA PRO A 136 3.37 21.03 13.52
C PRO A 136 3.08 20.16 14.76
N ALA A 137 1.90 19.54 14.78
CA ALA A 137 1.62 18.53 15.78
C ALA A 137 2.49 17.27 15.53
N PRO A 138 2.77 16.45 16.55
CA PRO A 138 3.44 15.15 16.37
C PRO A 138 2.83 14.33 15.23
N ASP A 139 3.62 13.45 14.65
CA ASP A 139 3.24 12.60 13.52
C ASP A 139 2.99 13.42 12.23
N VAL A 140 4.06 14.06 11.74
CA VAL A 140 4.08 14.69 10.41
C VAL A 140 3.84 13.60 9.34
N ALA A 141 2.79 13.79 8.55
CA ALA A 141 2.27 12.81 7.61
C ALA A 141 2.85 13.02 6.20
N VAL A 142 3.97 12.37 5.91
CA VAL A 142 4.62 12.45 4.59
C VAL A 142 3.88 11.58 3.58
N ASP A 143 3.44 12.15 2.45
CA ASP A 143 2.86 11.38 1.35
C ASP A 143 3.98 10.66 0.57
N TYR A 144 4.04 9.34 0.71
CA TYR A 144 5.06 8.49 0.08
C TYR A 144 5.01 8.50 -1.46
N ARG A 145 3.86 8.78 -2.08
CA ARG A 145 3.76 8.90 -3.54
C ARG A 145 4.31 10.24 -4.00
N VAL A 146 4.08 11.30 -3.22
CA VAL A 146 4.72 12.61 -3.45
C VAL A 146 6.23 12.50 -3.29
N ALA A 147 6.71 11.81 -2.25
CA ALA A 147 8.12 11.53 -2.10
C ALA A 147 8.70 10.79 -3.31
N ALA A 148 8.05 9.72 -3.77
CA ALA A 148 8.50 8.98 -4.96
C ALA A 148 8.50 9.83 -6.23
N PHE A 149 7.52 10.72 -6.41
CA PHE A 149 7.48 11.68 -7.50
C PHE A 149 8.67 12.65 -7.45
N LEU A 150 8.86 13.28 -6.28
CA LEU A 150 9.94 14.21 -6.04
C LEU A 150 11.32 13.56 -6.12
N ALA A 151 11.42 12.24 -5.92
CA ALA A 151 12.66 11.46 -6.08
C ALA A 151 12.86 10.90 -7.50
N GLY A 152 12.01 11.28 -8.47
CA GLY A 152 12.18 10.90 -9.88
C GLY A 152 11.85 9.44 -10.21
N LEU A 153 11.12 8.72 -9.34
CA LEU A 153 10.84 7.30 -9.53
C LEU A 153 9.75 7.00 -10.56
N GLY A 154 8.93 7.98 -10.94
CA GLY A 154 7.80 7.76 -11.82
C GLY A 154 6.77 8.88 -11.79
N GLU A 155 5.52 8.54 -12.10
CA GLU A 155 4.42 9.51 -12.20
C GLU A 155 3.14 9.06 -11.46
N PHE A 156 2.21 9.99 -11.26
CA PHE A 156 0.86 9.66 -10.82
C PHE A 156 0.02 9.14 -11.98
N GLY A 157 -0.53 7.93 -11.86
CA GLY A 157 -1.56 7.45 -12.77
C GLY A 157 -2.90 8.17 -12.56
N TYR A 158 -3.83 7.99 -13.49
CA TYR A 158 -5.14 8.65 -13.41
C TYR A 158 -5.90 8.34 -12.10
N SER A 159 -5.78 7.12 -11.56
CA SER A 159 -6.35 6.73 -10.26
C SER A 159 -5.61 7.28 -9.03
N ARG A 160 -4.57 8.09 -9.24
CA ARG A 160 -3.58 8.52 -8.24
C ARG A 160 -2.75 7.35 -7.64
N ALA A 161 -2.82 6.16 -8.24
CA ALA A 161 -1.81 5.12 -8.00
C ALA A 161 -0.48 5.60 -8.58
N PHE A 162 0.62 5.42 -7.85
CA PHE A 162 1.94 5.81 -8.35
C PHE A 162 2.44 4.74 -9.33
N LEU A 163 2.93 5.16 -10.49
CA LEU A 163 3.40 4.28 -11.56
C LEU A 163 4.90 4.45 -11.74
N THR A 164 5.64 3.33 -11.69
CA THR A 164 7.08 3.28 -11.98
C THR A 164 7.32 2.65 -13.35
N PRO A 165 8.35 3.07 -14.10
CA PRO A 165 8.72 2.40 -15.35
C PRO A 165 9.03 0.92 -15.16
N GLU A 166 9.54 0.54 -13.99
CA GLU A 166 9.94 -0.83 -13.67
C GLU A 166 8.73 -1.72 -13.41
N PHE A 167 7.79 -1.28 -12.57
CA PHE A 167 6.77 -2.18 -11.99
C PHE A 167 5.32 -1.72 -12.21
N GLY A 168 5.11 -0.60 -12.90
CA GLY A 168 3.78 -0.01 -13.03
C GLY A 168 3.23 0.36 -11.65
N PRO A 169 2.06 -0.13 -11.22
CA PRO A 169 1.54 0.13 -9.88
C PRO A 169 2.01 -0.86 -8.80
N ARG A 170 2.84 -1.86 -9.16
CA ARG A 170 3.26 -2.96 -8.26
C ARG A 170 4.44 -2.60 -7.37
N GLN A 171 4.28 -1.60 -6.51
CA GLN A 171 5.32 -1.27 -5.54
C GLN A 171 4.77 -0.63 -4.27
N ARG A 172 5.56 -0.77 -3.20
CA ARG A 172 5.43 -0.04 -1.95
C ARG A 172 6.68 0.80 -1.76
N PHE A 173 6.56 1.90 -1.01
CA PHE A 173 7.68 2.80 -0.77
C PHE A 173 8.03 2.85 0.71
N ALA A 174 9.30 3.05 1.01
CA ALA A 174 9.80 3.52 2.31
C ALA A 174 10.68 4.76 2.07
N ILE A 175 10.93 5.54 3.11
CA ILE A 175 11.70 6.78 3.02
C ILE A 175 12.81 6.77 4.06
N MET A 176 13.93 7.41 3.75
CA MET A 176 14.98 7.75 4.69
C MET A 176 15.36 9.22 4.52
N LEU A 177 15.38 9.99 5.60
CA LEU A 177 15.92 11.35 5.62
C LEU A 177 17.36 11.31 6.10
N THR A 178 18.24 12.14 5.58
CA THR A 178 19.63 12.22 6.05
C THR A 178 20.20 13.63 5.92
N ASP A 179 21.15 13.96 6.79
CA ASP A 179 21.98 15.17 6.69
C ASP A 179 23.12 15.05 5.66
N ALA A 180 23.32 13.86 5.07
CA ALA A 180 24.21 13.67 3.93
C ALA A 180 23.69 14.45 2.72
N GLU A 181 24.59 15.20 2.06
CA GLU A 181 24.28 15.94 0.84
C GLU A 181 24.50 15.04 -0.37
N LEU A 182 23.40 14.52 -0.92
CA LEU A 182 23.44 13.57 -2.04
C LEU A 182 22.90 14.22 -3.32
N GLU A 183 23.57 13.94 -4.44
CA GLU A 183 23.13 14.39 -5.77
C GLU A 183 21.70 13.89 -6.06
N PRO A 184 20.74 14.80 -6.32
CA PRO A 184 19.34 14.44 -6.49
C PRO A 184 19.05 13.87 -7.88
N ASP A 185 18.08 12.95 -7.96
CA ASP A 185 17.55 12.50 -9.25
C ASP A 185 16.66 13.57 -9.88
N PRO A 186 16.66 13.73 -11.22
CA PRO A 186 15.68 14.59 -11.88
C PRO A 186 14.27 14.03 -11.72
N ILE A 187 13.26 14.91 -11.68
CA ILE A 187 11.86 14.47 -11.70
C ILE A 187 11.60 13.73 -13.02
N TYR A 188 10.91 12.59 -12.94
CA TYR A 188 10.59 11.77 -14.10
C TYR A 188 9.64 12.50 -15.05
N THR A 189 9.99 12.54 -16.33
CA THR A 189 9.25 13.26 -17.39
C THR A 189 8.54 12.36 -18.40
N GLY A 190 8.67 11.04 -18.25
CA GLY A 190 8.02 10.08 -19.14
C GLY A 190 6.53 9.94 -18.86
N LYS A 191 5.82 9.20 -19.73
CA LYS A 191 4.38 8.91 -19.61
C LYS A 191 4.12 7.40 -19.66
N ILE A 192 3.71 6.84 -18.54
CA ILE A 192 3.34 5.44 -18.33
C ILE A 192 1.82 5.30 -18.49
N CYS A 193 1.05 6.09 -17.75
CA CYS A 193 -0.40 6.20 -17.83
C CYS A 193 -0.82 6.73 -19.20
N ASP A 194 -1.60 5.95 -19.94
CA ASP A 194 -2.25 6.36 -21.19
C ASP A 194 -3.70 6.79 -21.02
N ARG A 195 -4.15 7.00 -19.77
CA ARG A 195 -5.55 7.35 -19.48
C ARG A 195 -6.54 6.35 -20.09
N CYS A 196 -6.21 5.06 -20.08
CA CYS A 196 -7.09 3.98 -20.58
C CYS A 196 -8.41 3.81 -19.82
N MET A 197 -8.52 4.42 -18.63
CA MET A 197 -9.67 4.32 -17.72
C MET A 197 -9.93 2.93 -17.14
N GLU A 198 -9.02 1.96 -17.32
CA GLU A 198 -9.17 0.62 -16.70
C GLU A 198 -9.29 0.69 -15.18
N CYS A 199 -8.58 1.64 -14.55
CA CYS A 199 -8.71 1.89 -13.12
C CYS A 199 -10.11 2.38 -12.70
N VAL A 200 -10.80 3.14 -13.55
CA VAL A 200 -12.18 3.60 -13.30
C VAL A 200 -13.16 2.46 -13.53
N LYS A 201 -13.03 1.75 -14.66
CA LYS A 201 -13.90 0.62 -15.04
C LYS A 201 -13.91 -0.51 -13.99
N HIS A 202 -12.74 -0.79 -13.42
CA HIS A 202 -12.58 -1.87 -12.44
C HIS A 202 -12.61 -1.39 -10.97
N CYS A 203 -13.04 -0.16 -10.72
CA CYS A 203 -13.31 0.32 -9.36
C CYS A 203 -14.75 -0.03 -8.96
N HIS A 204 -14.89 -1.15 -8.25
CA HIS A 204 -16.17 -1.61 -7.72
C HIS A 204 -16.66 -0.72 -6.57
N GLY A 205 -15.75 0.07 -6.00
CA GLY A 205 -16.09 1.16 -5.08
C GLY A 205 -16.74 2.38 -5.72
N LYS A 206 -16.72 2.49 -7.06
CA LYS A 206 -17.08 3.72 -7.80
C LYS A 206 -16.37 4.97 -7.24
N ALA A 207 -15.19 4.75 -6.67
CA ALA A 207 -14.48 5.75 -5.89
C ALA A 207 -13.69 6.71 -6.78
N ILE A 208 -13.31 6.29 -8.00
CA ILE A 208 -12.48 7.06 -8.92
C ILE A 208 -13.40 7.74 -9.95
N SER A 209 -13.41 9.07 -9.98
CA SER A 209 -14.20 9.81 -10.97
C SER A 209 -13.61 9.61 -12.37
N GLY A 210 -14.48 9.36 -13.35
CA GLY A 210 -14.10 9.31 -14.78
C GLY A 210 -14.15 10.67 -15.47
N THR A 211 -14.62 11.72 -14.80
CA THR A 211 -14.91 13.03 -15.41
C THR A 211 -14.30 14.19 -14.63
N GLU A 212 -14.23 14.11 -13.31
CA GLU A 212 -13.66 15.16 -12.47
C GLU A 212 -12.18 14.85 -12.15
N THR A 213 -11.32 15.86 -12.27
CA THR A 213 -9.89 15.76 -11.93
C THR A 213 -9.49 16.79 -10.88
N VAL A 214 -8.37 16.52 -10.22
CA VAL A 214 -7.68 17.42 -9.30
C VAL A 214 -6.34 17.76 -9.94
N LYS A 215 -6.03 19.05 -10.01
CA LYS A 215 -4.74 19.57 -10.46
C LYS A 215 -4.02 20.25 -9.31
N THR A 216 -2.73 20.04 -9.22
CA THR A 216 -1.87 20.72 -8.24
C THR A 216 -0.43 20.80 -8.75
N VAL A 217 0.42 21.57 -8.08
CA VAL A 217 1.83 21.73 -8.42
C VAL A 217 2.67 21.06 -7.34
N ILE A 218 3.51 20.11 -7.73
CA ILE A 218 4.40 19.37 -6.84
C ILE A 218 5.83 19.51 -7.37
N GLY A 219 6.76 20.04 -6.57
CA GLY A 219 8.14 20.24 -6.99
C GLY A 219 8.27 21.11 -8.25
N GLY A 220 7.37 22.09 -8.43
CA GLY A 220 7.31 22.96 -9.61
C GLY A 220 6.67 22.34 -10.86
N VAL A 221 6.16 21.11 -10.79
CA VAL A 221 5.52 20.41 -11.91
C VAL A 221 4.01 20.30 -11.68
N GLU A 222 3.21 20.72 -12.67
CA GLU A 222 1.76 20.49 -12.65
C GLU A 222 1.47 18.99 -12.80
N VAL A 223 0.69 18.45 -11.88
CA VAL A 223 0.25 17.05 -11.85
C VAL A 223 -1.27 17.00 -11.80
N GLU A 224 -1.85 15.97 -12.42
CA GLU A 224 -3.30 15.80 -12.53
C GLU A 224 -3.69 14.33 -12.33
N TRP A 225 -4.72 14.09 -11.54
CA TRP A 225 -5.35 12.78 -11.36
C TRP A 225 -6.86 12.91 -11.14
N ALA A 226 -7.59 11.80 -11.18
CA ALA A 226 -9.03 11.75 -10.92
C ALA A 226 -9.39 12.18 -9.50
N LYS A 227 -10.47 12.93 -9.34
CA LYS A 227 -11.11 13.13 -8.04
C LYS A 227 -11.51 11.77 -7.48
N ARG A 228 -11.22 11.52 -6.20
CA ARG A 228 -11.45 10.22 -5.55
C ARG A 228 -12.26 10.37 -4.28
N ASP A 229 -13.27 9.53 -4.12
CA ASP A 229 -13.94 9.30 -2.84
C ASP A 229 -13.07 8.36 -1.99
N GLU A 230 -12.39 8.95 -1.02
CA GLU A 230 -11.47 8.19 -0.17
C GLU A 230 -12.21 7.16 0.69
N VAL A 231 -13.42 7.46 1.17
CA VAL A 231 -14.20 6.55 2.03
C VAL A 231 -14.66 5.33 1.22
N ALA A 232 -15.23 5.56 0.03
CA ALA A 232 -15.64 4.48 -0.86
C ALA A 232 -14.44 3.63 -1.30
N CYS A 233 -13.29 4.25 -1.60
CA CYS A 233 -12.05 3.55 -1.92
C CYS A 233 -11.58 2.67 -0.75
N SER A 234 -11.62 3.19 0.48
CA SER A 234 -11.16 2.47 1.66
C SER A 234 -12.08 1.33 2.06
N GLN A 235 -13.40 1.50 1.92
CA GLN A 235 -14.35 0.41 2.12
C GLN A 235 -14.13 -0.69 1.09
N SER A 236 -14.12 -0.32 -0.19
CA SER A 236 -14.05 -1.28 -1.29
C SER A 236 -12.70 -1.99 -1.35
N PHE A 237 -11.60 -1.31 -0.99
CA PHE A 237 -10.30 -1.92 -0.75
C PHE A 237 -10.36 -3.06 0.28
N ARG A 238 -11.14 -2.92 1.36
CA ARG A 238 -11.26 -3.94 2.40
C ARG A 238 -12.24 -5.05 2.03
N GLU A 239 -13.35 -4.69 1.42
CA GLU A 239 -14.54 -5.54 1.27
C GLU A 239 -14.67 -6.15 -0.14
N GLY A 240 -13.90 -5.66 -1.12
CA GLY A 240 -13.97 -6.14 -2.50
C GLY A 240 -15.08 -5.48 -3.31
N GLY A 241 -15.36 -4.20 -3.07
CA GLY A 241 -16.46 -3.45 -3.72
C GLY A 241 -17.55 -3.01 -2.73
N LEU A 242 -18.49 -2.19 -3.19
CA LEU A 242 -19.59 -1.69 -2.34
C LEU A 242 -20.59 -2.80 -1.97
N ASN A 243 -20.77 -3.79 -2.86
CA ASN A 243 -21.61 -4.95 -2.62
C ASN A 243 -20.79 -6.23 -2.48
N ARG A 244 -19.48 -6.11 -2.19
CA ARG A 244 -18.56 -7.23 -1.98
C ARG A 244 -18.43 -8.15 -3.20
N GLU A 245 -18.63 -7.59 -4.39
CA GLU A 245 -18.60 -8.30 -5.69
C GLU A 245 -17.30 -9.08 -5.91
N LEU A 246 -16.20 -8.64 -5.29
CA LEU A 246 -14.88 -9.27 -5.36
C LEU A 246 -14.48 -10.01 -4.08
N SER A 247 -15.43 -10.35 -3.22
CA SER A 247 -15.20 -11.13 -2.00
C SER A 247 -16.02 -12.41 -2.04
N PRO A 248 -15.39 -13.61 -2.09
CA PRO A 248 -16.11 -14.88 -2.02
C PRO A 248 -16.52 -15.29 -0.60
N PHE A 249 -16.25 -14.43 0.39
CA PHE A 249 -16.60 -14.70 1.78
C PHE A 249 -17.97 -14.12 2.10
N GLU A 250 -18.83 -14.89 2.76
CA GLU A 250 -20.14 -14.46 3.28
C GLU A 250 -19.98 -13.54 4.50
N GLY A 251 -19.11 -13.92 5.46
CA GLY A 251 -18.81 -13.12 6.65
C GLY A 251 -17.76 -12.03 6.43
N ALA A 252 -17.73 -11.04 7.33
CA ALA A 252 -16.66 -10.05 7.34
C ALA A 252 -15.31 -10.72 7.59
N TYR A 253 -14.40 -10.63 6.63
CA TYR A 253 -13.10 -11.28 6.75
C TYR A 253 -12.22 -10.52 7.76
N PRO A 254 -11.52 -11.21 8.69
CA PRO A 254 -10.73 -10.55 9.71
C PRO A 254 -9.57 -9.76 9.11
N ARG A 255 -9.28 -8.58 9.68
CA ARG A 255 -8.05 -7.85 9.37
C ARG A 255 -6.86 -8.68 9.86
N LYS A 256 -5.92 -8.98 8.96
CA LYS A 256 -4.69 -9.72 9.28
C LYS A 256 -3.52 -8.74 9.15
N TYR A 257 -2.67 -8.68 10.18
CA TYR A 257 -1.48 -7.80 10.21
C TYR A 257 -1.80 -6.30 10.09
N GLY A 258 -2.95 -5.87 10.63
CA GLY A 258 -3.40 -4.46 10.53
C GLY A 258 -3.94 -4.07 9.14
N TYR A 259 -3.81 -4.94 8.14
CA TYR A 259 -4.34 -4.74 6.80
C TYR A 259 -5.56 -5.67 6.55
N GLY A 260 -6.54 -5.20 5.79
CA GLY A 260 -7.56 -6.12 5.24
C GLY A 260 -6.95 -7.02 4.17
N LEU A 261 -7.75 -7.88 3.54
CA LEU A 261 -7.28 -8.68 2.38
C LEU A 261 -6.85 -7.83 1.19
N ALA A 262 -7.12 -6.51 1.23
CA ALA A 262 -6.82 -5.58 0.16
C ALA A 262 -7.45 -6.06 -1.16
N HIS A 263 -8.68 -6.58 -1.07
CA HIS A 263 -9.40 -7.26 -2.15
C HIS A 263 -9.41 -6.42 -3.41
N GLU A 264 -10.06 -5.25 -3.42
CA GLU A 264 -10.10 -4.44 -4.63
C GLU A 264 -8.70 -3.91 -5.05
N GLY A 265 -7.76 -3.78 -4.11
CA GLY A 265 -6.36 -3.51 -4.46
C GLY A 265 -5.71 -4.65 -5.25
N SER A 266 -6.10 -5.89 -4.99
CA SER A 266 -5.59 -7.09 -5.67
C SER A 266 -6.39 -7.53 -6.88
N CYS A 267 -7.68 -7.17 -6.97
CA CYS A 267 -8.58 -7.59 -8.04
C CYS A 267 -9.36 -6.50 -8.77
N GLY A 268 -9.23 -5.25 -8.35
CA GLY A 268 -9.81 -4.08 -9.00
C GLY A 268 -8.77 -3.21 -9.71
N CYS A 269 -8.79 -1.91 -9.42
CA CYS A 269 -8.15 -0.88 -10.23
C CYS A 269 -6.62 -1.04 -10.40
N ILE A 270 -5.90 -1.47 -9.36
CA ILE A 270 -4.44 -1.65 -9.41
C ILE A 270 -4.07 -2.84 -10.30
N ARG A 271 -4.79 -3.96 -10.17
CA ARG A 271 -4.57 -5.14 -11.02
C ARG A 271 -4.94 -4.85 -12.47
N ALA A 272 -6.07 -4.21 -12.71
CA ALA A 272 -6.47 -3.82 -14.07
C ALA A 272 -5.41 -2.93 -14.73
N CYS A 273 -4.88 -1.95 -13.99
CA CYS A 273 -3.79 -1.11 -14.46
C CYS A 273 -2.51 -1.93 -14.76
N MET A 274 -2.12 -2.84 -13.86
CA MET A 274 -0.97 -3.72 -14.08
C MET A 274 -1.13 -4.57 -15.34
N VAL A 275 -2.28 -5.25 -15.50
CA VAL A 275 -2.55 -6.11 -16.66
C VAL A 275 -2.48 -5.31 -17.96
N HIS A 276 -3.15 -4.15 -18.02
CA HIS A 276 -3.11 -3.28 -19.18
C HIS A 276 -1.69 -2.84 -19.53
N LEU A 277 -0.90 -2.38 -18.55
CA LEU A 277 0.47 -1.94 -18.81
C LEU A 277 1.38 -3.09 -19.25
N GLU A 278 1.14 -4.32 -18.77
CA GLU A 278 1.88 -5.52 -19.17
C GLU A 278 1.57 -5.89 -20.63
N GLU A 279 0.28 -5.91 -21.00
CA GLU A 279 -0.17 -6.19 -22.37
C GLU A 279 0.34 -5.16 -23.38
N ARG A 280 0.47 -3.90 -22.95
CA ARG A 280 1.02 -2.81 -23.75
C ARG A 280 2.55 -2.72 -23.73
N ARG A 281 3.24 -3.59 -22.99
CA ARG A 281 4.70 -3.57 -22.79
C ARG A 281 5.25 -2.21 -22.38
N LYS A 282 4.56 -1.58 -21.42
CA LYS A 282 4.93 -0.26 -20.87
C LYS A 282 5.76 -0.32 -19.61
N MET A 283 6.08 -1.52 -19.14
CA MET A 283 6.89 -1.75 -17.95
C MET A 283 8.19 -2.47 -18.33
N LYS A 284 9.30 -2.14 -17.67
CA LYS A 284 10.59 -2.84 -17.86
C LYS A 284 10.56 -4.26 -17.29
N ASN A 285 9.78 -4.50 -16.23
CA ASN A 285 9.63 -5.83 -15.66
C ASN A 285 8.60 -6.66 -16.46
N GLU A 286 9.09 -7.37 -17.48
CA GLU A 286 8.29 -8.24 -18.34
C GLU A 286 8.24 -9.71 -17.85
N PHE A 287 7.20 -10.42 -18.26
CA PHE A 287 7.00 -11.84 -17.96
C PHE A 287 6.82 -12.63 -19.25
N ARG A 288 7.38 -13.84 -19.31
CA ARG A 288 7.22 -14.74 -20.47
C ARG A 288 5.77 -15.16 -20.69
N ASN A 289 5.03 -15.36 -19.61
CA ASN A 289 3.63 -15.79 -19.64
C ASN A 289 2.74 -14.59 -19.28
N PRO A 290 1.64 -14.36 -20.01
CA PRO A 290 0.70 -13.28 -19.71
C PRO A 290 0.01 -13.52 -18.37
N PHE A 291 -0.49 -12.44 -17.75
CA PHE A 291 -1.12 -12.58 -16.43
C PHE A 291 -2.49 -13.25 -16.58
N ARG A 292 -3.24 -12.82 -17.60
CA ARG A 292 -4.51 -13.42 -18.01
C ARG A 292 -4.34 -14.21 -19.29
N LYS A 293 -5.11 -15.30 -19.42
CA LYS A 293 -5.25 -16.00 -20.71
C LYS A 293 -6.16 -15.16 -21.63
N PRO A 294 -6.01 -15.25 -22.96
CA PRO A 294 -6.95 -14.61 -23.89
C PRO A 294 -8.40 -15.02 -23.57
N GLY A 295 -9.28 -14.03 -23.44
CA GLY A 295 -10.69 -14.24 -23.12
C GLY A 295 -11.02 -14.43 -21.64
N TRP A 296 -10.02 -14.47 -20.74
CA TRP A 296 -10.29 -14.45 -19.30
C TRP A 296 -10.89 -13.13 -18.84
N LYS A 297 -11.99 -13.24 -18.09
CA LYS A 297 -12.68 -12.13 -17.46
C LYS A 297 -12.48 -12.18 -15.96
N GLN A 298 -12.54 -11.00 -15.34
CA GLN A 298 -12.65 -10.87 -13.90
C GLN A 298 -13.87 -11.67 -13.42
N TRP A 299 -13.68 -12.52 -12.42
CA TRP A 299 -14.79 -13.16 -11.71
C TRP A 299 -15.41 -12.16 -10.72
N GLU A 300 -16.70 -12.32 -10.46
CA GLU A 300 -17.50 -11.55 -9.50
C GLU A 300 -18.46 -12.51 -8.77
N ILE A 301 -18.85 -12.16 -7.55
CA ILE A 301 -19.72 -12.93 -6.68
C ILE A 301 -21.06 -12.21 -6.54
N ASP A 302 -22.13 -12.93 -6.86
CA ASP A 302 -23.50 -12.45 -6.66
C ASP A 302 -23.97 -12.78 -5.24
N HIS A 303 -23.84 -11.81 -4.34
CA HIS A 303 -24.29 -11.91 -2.94
C HIS A 303 -25.82 -11.73 -2.78
N SER A 304 -26.60 -11.62 -3.87
CA SER A 304 -28.06 -11.56 -3.77
C SER A 304 -28.69 -12.90 -3.35
N LYS A 305 -27.92 -13.99 -3.43
CA LYS A 305 -28.31 -15.33 -2.99
C LYS A 305 -27.28 -15.84 -1.99
N PRO A 306 -27.71 -16.48 -0.88
CA PRO A 306 -26.77 -17.10 0.04
C PRO A 306 -26.03 -18.26 -0.65
N TYR A 307 -24.77 -18.46 -0.29
CA TYR A 307 -24.05 -19.65 -0.71
C TYR A 307 -24.66 -20.93 -0.13
N GLU A 308 -25.08 -21.84 -1.02
CA GLU A 308 -25.54 -23.19 -0.69
C GLU A 308 -24.50 -24.21 -1.17
N LEU A 309 -24.21 -25.22 -0.34
CA LEU A 309 -23.33 -26.33 -0.73
C LEU A 309 -24.01 -27.15 -1.83
N THR A 310 -23.27 -27.52 -2.87
CA THR A 310 -23.81 -28.41 -3.90
C THR A 310 -23.83 -29.86 -3.38
N PRO A 311 -24.73 -30.73 -3.88
CA PRO A 311 -24.76 -32.14 -3.48
C PRO A 311 -23.41 -32.85 -3.68
N GLU A 312 -22.63 -32.44 -4.68
CA GLU A 312 -21.29 -32.96 -4.92
C GLU A 312 -20.32 -32.57 -3.80
N VAL A 313 -20.36 -31.31 -3.34
CA VAL A 313 -19.53 -30.84 -2.21
C VAL A 313 -19.97 -31.50 -0.92
N GLU A 314 -21.27 -31.61 -0.66
CA GLU A 314 -21.79 -32.30 0.52
C GLU A 314 -21.33 -33.76 0.59
N LYS A 315 -21.35 -34.45 -0.56
CA LYS A 315 -20.86 -35.81 -0.66
C LYS A 315 -19.34 -35.91 -0.55
N GLU A 316 -18.58 -35.03 -1.20
CA GLU A 316 -17.13 -35.05 -1.16
C GLU A 316 -16.61 -34.81 0.26
N TYR A 317 -17.25 -33.89 0.99
CA TYR A 317 -16.87 -33.50 2.35
C TYR A 317 -17.78 -34.10 3.43
N GLU A 318 -18.46 -35.22 3.15
CA GLU A 318 -19.33 -35.89 4.11
C GLU A 318 -18.57 -36.20 5.43
N GLY A 319 -19.17 -35.84 6.56
CA GLY A 319 -18.55 -35.97 7.89
C GLY A 319 -17.39 -35.00 8.17
N ARG A 320 -17.08 -34.09 7.23
CA ARG A 320 -15.99 -33.09 7.31
C ARG A 320 -16.46 -31.65 7.08
N ILE A 321 -17.79 -31.42 7.05
CA ILE A 321 -18.40 -30.10 6.98
C ILE A 321 -18.65 -29.61 8.40
N GLU A 322 -18.02 -28.49 8.76
CA GLU A 322 -18.19 -27.84 10.06
C GLU A 322 -19.05 -26.59 9.91
N ASP A 323 -19.92 -26.35 10.90
CA ASP A 323 -20.59 -25.06 11.05
C ASP A 323 -19.53 -23.99 11.41
N GLN A 324 -19.61 -22.81 10.79
CA GLN A 324 -18.73 -21.67 11.09
C GLN A 324 -18.71 -21.32 12.59
N TYR A 325 -19.82 -21.52 13.30
CA TYR A 325 -19.92 -21.35 14.76
C TYR A 325 -19.17 -22.43 15.54
N ALA A 326 -19.02 -23.65 15.01
CA ALA A 326 -18.25 -24.71 15.66
C ALA A 326 -16.75 -24.34 15.74
N TYR A 327 -16.17 -23.78 14.67
CA TYR A 327 -14.79 -23.30 14.66
C TYR A 327 -14.59 -22.08 15.58
N THR A 328 -15.52 -21.13 15.57
CA THR A 328 -15.44 -19.93 16.43
C THR A 328 -15.50 -20.31 17.91
N ASN A 329 -16.30 -21.33 18.27
CA ASN A 329 -16.41 -21.87 19.63
C ASN A 329 -15.27 -22.84 20.00
N TYR A 330 -14.61 -23.49 19.04
CA TYR A 330 -13.42 -24.30 19.29
C TYR A 330 -12.29 -23.47 19.95
N ASN A 331 -12.12 -22.21 19.53
CA ASN A 331 -11.17 -21.28 20.15
C ASN A 331 -11.51 -20.93 21.61
N LEU A 332 -12.79 -21.01 22.00
CA LEU A 332 -13.22 -20.81 23.39
C LEU A 332 -12.99 -22.06 24.26
N LYS A 333 -12.91 -23.25 23.65
CA LYS A 333 -12.76 -24.53 24.37
C LYS A 333 -11.35 -25.12 24.35
N SER A 334 -10.46 -24.71 23.44
CA SER A 334 -9.23 -25.50 23.17
C SER A 334 -7.95 -24.71 22.90
N ASN A 335 -7.93 -23.38 23.03
CA ASN A 335 -6.64 -22.68 23.06
C ASN A 335 -5.94 -22.97 24.39
N TYR A 336 -5.05 -23.96 24.37
CA TYR A 336 -4.09 -24.29 25.43
C TYR A 336 -4.62 -24.16 26.86
N GLY A 337 -5.58 -25.01 27.24
CA GLY A 337 -5.75 -25.43 28.65
C GLY A 337 -5.72 -24.37 29.76
N SER A 338 -6.20 -23.14 29.54
CA SER A 338 -6.27 -22.13 30.60
C SER A 338 -7.61 -21.39 30.70
N ALA A 339 -8.65 -21.88 30.03
CA ALA A 339 -10.02 -21.39 30.23
C ALA A 339 -10.94 -22.52 30.75
N ALA A 340 -10.50 -23.19 31.81
CA ALA A 340 -11.45 -23.71 32.78
C ALA A 340 -11.68 -22.62 33.83
N ALA A 341 -12.95 -22.39 34.18
CA ALA A 341 -13.48 -21.53 35.23
C ALA A 341 -13.77 -20.05 34.85
N ALA A 342 -15.01 -19.79 34.43
CA ALA A 342 -16.03 -19.12 35.26
C ALA A 342 -17.22 -18.75 34.37
N GLY A 343 -18.44 -19.14 34.79
CA GLY A 343 -19.67 -18.97 34.03
C GLY A 343 -19.96 -17.53 33.62
N ILE A 344 -20.38 -17.37 32.37
CA ILE A 344 -21.27 -16.27 31.99
C ILE A 344 -22.66 -16.89 31.96
N ASP A 345 -23.31 -16.82 33.11
CA ASP A 345 -24.71 -17.12 33.32
C ASP A 345 -25.58 -16.00 32.71
N GLY A 346 -26.73 -16.37 32.18
CA GLY A 346 -27.95 -15.55 32.14
C GLY A 346 -28.02 -14.32 31.22
N ASP A 347 -28.93 -14.42 30.26
CA ASP A 347 -29.80 -13.35 29.74
C ASP A 347 -29.21 -12.22 28.85
N ALA A 348 -29.38 -12.41 27.54
CA ALA A 348 -29.65 -11.33 26.60
C ALA A 348 -30.91 -11.64 25.78
N LYS A 349 -32.08 -11.62 26.45
CA LYS A 349 -33.35 -11.25 25.83
C LYS A 349 -33.56 -9.75 26.05
N LYS A 350 -33.40 -8.94 24.99
CA LYS A 350 -34.29 -7.84 24.59
C LYS A 350 -33.78 -7.16 23.32
#